data_AF-A0A8J3IKC3-F1
#
_entry.id   AF-A0A8J3IKC3-F1
#
_cell.length_a   1.000
_cell.length_b   1.000
_cell.length_c   1.000
_cell.angle_alpha   90.00
_cell.angle_beta   90.00
_cell.angle_gamma   90.00
#
_symmetry.space_group_name_H-M   'P 1'
#
loop_
_entity.id
_entity.type
_entity.pdbx_description
1 polymer ?
#
loop_
_entity_poly.entity_id
_entity_poly.type
_entity_poly.pdbx_seq_one_letter_code
_entity_poly.pdbx_strand_id
1 'polypeptide(L)'
;MLEWYKRKLLQRLGSAWPYSKLRPIDVEEIDTRTWHVVYRHAETGETSSSLLLKRDLRKQERLHRLPVFGVEAGQKPSLDPIPAAADDEDEEPAPSPVVLSFSPDTAYYTIRPTDRDYQPVRVELDVTLQEELNALKQKAQELDELVPTRWVFGTGKKEEQTLHMRDKGGSQFKWILENDKITLSVGRGKKTGIIGRVRLSSEYLQMDCGGDLGRALSAVHVFLSTFYGEHILLDLSALDLAADVLYLDLPSLNLKECFLSRAVLDTERPAEIDAGLLDGPSSIQRRWKKIAGLSFGMHTSPVSAVIYNKTHEIKYHSPEKRWFYDKWRLRAEQLGIEFSPEMIVWRVEVRFTRTPFREFPGVSGAYEMLEHIGDLWTYAVGHPGGGADGLPDGWLRYVIPSDDTNRSRWPVHPAWEVIQRACVEQPLPESEYEQEQREREELLRLADEELEARPFSPPVLPPVEHLHSAKKKRVRPVAPAASAEPLPVEELAAFVRKRKREANMERAIAQMAGWLPTIEAFRRGYETDLSEEEKEVTSDVSATLHFVAGEVDHYMNDRRIEFSEVVEKKRVLYRMKAAANA
;
A
#
# COMPACT_ATOMS: atom_id res chain seq x y z
N MET A 1 12.32 -47.26 -8.22
CA MET A 1 12.01 -45.88 -8.67
C MET A 1 11.38 -45.86 -10.07
N LEU A 2 11.90 -46.61 -11.05
CA LEU A 2 11.33 -46.71 -12.41
C LEU A 2 9.89 -47.25 -12.44
N GLU A 3 9.58 -48.30 -11.68
CA GLU A 3 8.25 -48.94 -11.73
C GLU A 3 7.12 -48.02 -11.23
N TRP A 4 7.40 -47.25 -10.19
CA TRP A 4 6.47 -46.24 -9.66
C TRP A 4 6.24 -45.11 -10.68
N TYR A 5 7.30 -44.65 -11.34
CA TYR A 5 7.21 -43.62 -12.39
C TYR A 5 6.45 -44.14 -13.62
N LYS A 6 6.70 -45.38 -14.05
CA LYS A 6 5.97 -46.08 -15.12
C LYS A 6 4.48 -46.16 -14.80
N ARG A 7 4.12 -46.56 -13.57
CA ARG A 7 2.72 -46.64 -13.12
C ARG A 7 2.02 -45.28 -13.10
N LYS A 8 2.71 -44.24 -12.62
CA LYS A 8 2.18 -42.86 -12.57
C LYS A 8 2.03 -42.25 -13.97
N LEU A 9 2.92 -42.59 -14.90
CA LEU A 9 2.85 -42.18 -16.30
C LEU A 9 1.67 -42.86 -17.03
N LEU A 10 1.49 -44.17 -16.83
CA LEU A 10 0.34 -44.92 -17.35
C LEU A 10 -0.99 -44.39 -16.79
N GLN A 11 -1.03 -44.05 -15.50
CA GLN A 11 -2.21 -43.43 -14.88
C GLN A 11 -2.52 -42.04 -15.45
N ARG A 12 -1.49 -41.23 -15.75
CA ARG A 12 -1.62 -39.92 -16.41
C ARG A 12 -2.08 -40.04 -17.86
N LEU A 13 -1.56 -41.03 -18.58
CA LEU A 13 -2.00 -41.36 -19.94
C LEU A 13 -3.47 -41.80 -19.95
N GLY A 14 -3.88 -42.64 -19.00
CA GLY A 14 -5.27 -43.10 -18.90
C GLY A 14 -6.28 -42.02 -18.51
N SER A 15 -5.86 -40.98 -17.79
CA SER A 15 -6.73 -39.87 -17.36
C SER A 15 -6.90 -38.76 -18.38
N ALA A 16 -6.06 -38.71 -19.42
CA ALA A 16 -6.12 -37.71 -20.48
C ALA A 16 -6.91 -38.16 -21.73
N TRP A 17 -7.83 -39.14 -21.62
CA TRP A 17 -8.21 -39.93 -22.80
C TRP A 17 -9.66 -40.44 -22.90
N PRO A 18 -10.52 -39.74 -23.65
CA PRO A 18 -11.77 -40.29 -24.20
C PRO A 18 -11.88 -40.25 -25.75
N TYR A 19 -10.94 -39.65 -26.51
CA TYR A 19 -11.14 -39.44 -27.97
C TYR A 19 -9.96 -39.81 -28.89
N SER A 20 -9.14 -40.77 -28.50
CA SER A 20 -8.11 -41.30 -29.40
C SER A 20 -8.26 -42.80 -29.62
N LYS A 21 -7.90 -43.26 -30.82
CA LYS A 21 -8.09 -44.62 -31.34
C LYS A 21 -7.40 -45.74 -30.54
N LEU A 22 -6.61 -45.44 -29.51
CA LEU A 22 -5.83 -46.41 -28.74
C LEU A 22 -6.26 -46.34 -27.27
N ARG A 23 -6.83 -47.41 -26.70
CA ARG A 23 -7.35 -47.36 -25.33
C ARG A 23 -6.24 -47.71 -24.32
N PRO A 24 -6.36 -47.31 -23.04
CA PRO A 24 -5.34 -47.62 -22.01
C PRO A 24 -5.14 -49.12 -21.73
N ILE A 25 -6.05 -49.98 -22.17
CA ILE A 25 -5.96 -51.45 -22.04
C ILE A 25 -4.97 -52.03 -23.07
N ASP A 26 -4.53 -51.22 -24.02
CA ASP A 26 -3.79 -51.66 -25.20
C ASP A 26 -2.28 -51.41 -25.11
N VAL A 27 -1.78 -50.64 -24.14
CA VAL A 27 -0.34 -50.34 -24.04
C VAL A 27 0.37 -51.48 -23.32
N GLU A 28 1.08 -52.31 -24.10
CA GLU A 28 1.80 -53.48 -23.59
C GLU A 28 3.14 -53.07 -22.96
N GLU A 29 3.86 -52.16 -23.62
CA GLU A 29 5.20 -51.75 -23.19
C GLU A 29 5.49 -50.28 -23.50
N ILE A 30 6.21 -49.63 -22.59
CA ILE A 30 6.75 -48.28 -22.78
C ILE A 30 8.25 -48.35 -22.49
N ASP A 31 9.07 -48.11 -23.51
CA ASP A 31 10.49 -47.88 -23.33
C ASP A 31 10.69 -46.43 -22.83
N THR A 32 10.93 -46.30 -21.54
CA THR A 32 11.13 -44.99 -20.89
C THR A 32 12.41 -44.26 -21.30
N ARG A 33 13.37 -44.94 -21.95
CA ARG A 33 14.59 -44.30 -22.47
C ARG A 33 14.35 -43.66 -23.83
N THR A 34 13.64 -44.35 -24.72
CA THR A 34 13.41 -43.89 -26.11
C THR A 34 12.04 -43.25 -26.32
N TRP A 35 11.14 -43.36 -25.33
CA TRP A 35 9.73 -42.96 -25.41
C TRP A 35 8.94 -43.67 -26.51
N HIS A 36 9.41 -44.85 -26.94
CA HIS A 36 8.61 -45.73 -27.77
C HIS A 36 7.53 -46.42 -26.94
N VAL A 37 6.32 -46.42 -27.47
CA VAL A 37 5.16 -47.10 -26.91
C VAL A 37 4.76 -48.21 -27.87
N VAL A 38 4.68 -49.42 -27.35
CA VAL A 38 4.11 -50.58 -28.06
C VAL A 38 2.69 -50.75 -27.54
N TYR A 39 1.73 -50.82 -28.45
CA TYR A 39 0.33 -50.99 -28.10
C TYR A 39 -0.37 -51.94 -29.07
N ARG A 40 -1.43 -52.60 -28.60
CA ARG A 40 -2.24 -53.54 -29.36
C ARG A 40 -3.57 -52.91 -29.74
N HIS A 41 -3.86 -52.75 -31.01
CA HIS A 41 -5.12 -52.14 -31.44
C HIS A 41 -6.34 -52.91 -30.90
N ALA A 42 -7.21 -52.26 -30.12
CA ALA A 42 -8.39 -52.90 -29.54
C ALA A 42 -9.35 -53.54 -30.57
N GLU A 43 -9.42 -52.97 -31.78
CA GLU A 43 -10.34 -53.42 -32.83
C GLU A 43 -9.76 -54.55 -33.70
N THR A 44 -8.45 -54.54 -33.96
CA THR A 44 -7.80 -55.50 -34.88
C THR A 44 -6.93 -56.54 -34.18
N GLY A 45 -6.57 -56.31 -32.92
CA GLY A 45 -5.64 -57.15 -32.16
C GLY A 45 -4.17 -57.04 -32.61
N GLU A 46 -3.86 -56.20 -33.60
CA GLU A 46 -2.50 -56.03 -34.11
C GLU A 46 -1.65 -55.15 -33.20
N THR A 47 -0.41 -55.56 -32.98
CA THR A 47 0.56 -54.78 -32.21
C THR A 47 1.26 -53.77 -33.11
N SER A 48 1.21 -52.50 -32.73
CA SER A 48 1.89 -51.39 -33.39
C SER A 48 2.81 -50.66 -32.41
N SER A 49 3.83 -49.99 -32.92
CA SER A 49 4.74 -49.16 -32.11
C SER A 49 4.87 -47.76 -32.67
N SER A 50 4.89 -46.77 -31.78
CA SER A 50 5.03 -45.36 -32.15
C SER A 50 5.78 -44.56 -31.08
N LEU A 51 6.35 -43.42 -31.47
CA LEU A 51 7.13 -42.56 -30.60
C LEU A 51 6.22 -41.54 -29.91
N LEU A 52 6.19 -41.56 -28.58
CA LEU A 52 5.34 -40.67 -27.79
C LEU A 52 6.02 -39.31 -27.59
N LEU A 53 5.75 -38.37 -28.50
CA LEU A 53 6.29 -37.03 -28.41
C LEU A 53 5.67 -36.26 -27.23
N LYS A 54 6.51 -35.71 -26.34
CA LYS A 54 6.09 -34.88 -25.20
C LYS A 54 5.16 -33.72 -25.58
N ARG A 55 5.30 -33.18 -26.80
CA ARG A 55 4.45 -32.09 -27.29
C ARG A 55 3.01 -32.54 -27.51
N ASP A 56 2.81 -33.77 -27.97
CA ASP A 56 1.49 -34.30 -28.30
C ASP A 56 0.74 -34.67 -27.03
N LEU A 57 1.46 -35.19 -26.03
CA LEU A 57 0.95 -35.39 -24.67
C LEU A 57 0.45 -34.08 -24.05
N ARG A 58 1.25 -33.00 -24.10
CA ARG A 58 0.89 -31.69 -23.56
C ARG A 58 -0.25 -31.01 -24.35
N LYS A 59 -0.32 -31.24 -25.67
CA LYS A 59 -1.40 -30.72 -26.52
C LYS A 59 -2.74 -31.40 -26.16
N GLN A 60 -2.73 -32.70 -25.90
CA GLN A 60 -3.90 -33.46 -25.45
C GLN A 60 -4.31 -33.11 -24.01
N GLU A 61 -3.36 -32.96 -23.08
CA GLU A 61 -3.64 -32.47 -21.71
C GLU A 61 -4.29 -31.09 -21.71
N ARG A 62 -3.95 -30.22 -22.69
CA ARG A 62 -4.60 -28.91 -22.87
C ARG A 62 -6.02 -29.02 -23.42
N LEU A 63 -6.25 -29.89 -24.41
CA LEU A 63 -7.59 -30.12 -24.98
C LEU A 63 -8.56 -30.71 -23.95
N HIS A 64 -8.09 -31.56 -23.03
CA HIS A 64 -8.90 -32.13 -21.96
C HIS A 64 -9.16 -31.22 -20.75
N ARG A 65 -8.50 -30.05 -20.69
CA ARG A 65 -8.83 -29.01 -19.70
C ARG A 65 -9.94 -28.08 -20.16
N LEU A 66 -10.44 -28.23 -21.38
CA LEU A 66 -11.71 -27.63 -21.79
C LEU A 66 -12.85 -28.55 -21.34
N PRO A 67 -13.89 -28.04 -20.66
CA PRO A 67 -14.99 -28.88 -20.22
C PRO A 67 -15.72 -29.45 -21.45
N VAL A 68 -15.71 -30.77 -21.60
CA VAL A 68 -16.68 -31.47 -22.45
C VAL A 68 -18.03 -31.32 -21.73
N PHE A 69 -18.93 -30.51 -22.30
CA PHE A 69 -20.33 -30.50 -21.90
C PHE A 69 -20.93 -31.88 -22.19
N GLY A 70 -20.98 -32.73 -21.18
CA GLY A 70 -21.78 -33.94 -21.19
C GLY A 70 -23.23 -33.57 -20.99
N VAL A 71 -23.95 -33.33 -22.08
CA VAL A 71 -25.40 -33.55 -22.11
C VAL A 71 -25.58 -35.05 -22.25
N GLU A 72 -26.07 -35.72 -21.21
CA GLU A 72 -26.66 -37.05 -21.41
C GLU A 72 -27.82 -36.89 -22.38
N ALA A 73 -27.71 -37.52 -23.54
CA ALA A 73 -28.76 -37.54 -24.55
C ALA A 73 -29.98 -38.29 -23.97
N GLY A 74 -30.94 -37.54 -23.41
CA GLY A 74 -32.24 -38.09 -23.02
C GLY A 74 -33.00 -37.34 -21.94
N GLN A 75 -32.37 -36.49 -21.11
CA GLN A 75 -33.09 -35.71 -20.11
C GLN A 75 -33.18 -34.25 -20.53
N LYS A 76 -34.40 -33.80 -20.86
CA LYS A 76 -34.70 -32.37 -20.88
C LYS A 76 -34.43 -31.82 -19.47
N PRO A 77 -33.62 -30.76 -19.30
CA PRO A 77 -33.51 -30.10 -18.02
C PRO A 77 -34.91 -29.61 -17.64
N SER A 78 -35.40 -30.05 -16.48
CA SER A 78 -36.64 -29.49 -15.94
C SER A 78 -36.38 -28.02 -15.62
N LEU A 79 -37.27 -27.15 -16.10
CA LEU A 79 -37.35 -25.74 -15.76
C LEU A 79 -38.19 -25.53 -14.49
N ASP A 80 -38.34 -26.56 -13.65
CA ASP A 80 -39.01 -26.39 -12.37
C ASP A 80 -38.15 -25.48 -11.48
N PRO A 81 -38.67 -24.34 -11.01
CA PRO A 81 -37.98 -23.50 -10.06
C PRO A 81 -37.67 -24.32 -8.81
N ILE A 82 -36.41 -24.24 -8.34
CA ILE A 82 -36.03 -24.71 -7.02
C ILE A 82 -37.03 -24.09 -6.04
N PRO A 83 -37.72 -24.87 -5.18
CA PRO A 83 -38.63 -24.30 -4.22
C PRO A 83 -37.85 -23.28 -3.38
N ALA A 84 -38.36 -22.05 -3.32
CA ALA A 84 -37.83 -21.03 -2.42
C ALA A 84 -37.64 -21.68 -1.06
N ALA A 85 -36.42 -21.56 -0.52
CA ALA A 85 -36.16 -21.98 0.84
C ALA A 85 -37.26 -21.37 1.72
N ALA A 86 -37.91 -22.20 2.52
CA ALA A 86 -38.91 -21.73 3.46
C ALA A 86 -38.29 -20.60 4.28
N ASP A 87 -39.02 -19.49 4.41
CA ASP A 87 -38.64 -18.35 5.23
C ASP A 87 -38.50 -18.82 6.68
N ASP A 88 -37.28 -19.22 7.08
CA ASP A 88 -36.89 -19.35 8.47
C ASP A 88 -36.76 -17.91 9.02
N GLU A 89 -37.89 -17.36 9.48
CA GLU A 89 -38.05 -15.98 9.98
C GLU A 89 -37.18 -15.64 11.23
N ASP A 90 -36.34 -16.57 11.70
CA ASP A 90 -35.48 -16.43 12.88
C ASP A 90 -33.96 -16.51 12.58
N GLU A 91 -33.52 -16.60 11.31
CA GLU A 91 -32.08 -16.48 11.02
C GLU A 91 -31.63 -15.02 11.20
N GLU A 92 -30.79 -14.77 12.22
CA GLU A 92 -30.10 -13.49 12.37
C GLU A 92 -29.43 -13.12 11.03
N PRO A 93 -29.61 -11.87 10.54
CA PRO A 93 -29.09 -11.48 9.24
C PRO A 93 -27.58 -11.71 9.21
N ALA A 94 -27.11 -12.34 8.13
CA ALA A 94 -25.70 -12.63 7.95
C ALA A 94 -24.87 -11.34 8.17
N PRO A 95 -23.76 -11.43 8.93
CA PRO A 95 -22.97 -10.26 9.27
C PRO A 95 -22.47 -9.57 8.01
N SER A 96 -22.55 -8.24 8.00
CA SER A 96 -22.06 -7.45 6.88
C SER A 96 -20.52 -7.57 6.73
N PRO A 97 -20.00 -7.56 5.50
CA PRO A 97 -18.56 -7.58 5.26
C PRO A 97 -17.84 -6.44 5.96
N VAL A 98 -16.64 -6.70 6.47
CA VAL A 98 -15.79 -5.69 7.13
C VAL A 98 -14.33 -5.81 6.67
N VAL A 99 -13.69 -4.67 6.44
CA VAL A 99 -12.26 -4.61 6.11
C VAL A 99 -11.44 -4.70 7.40
N LEU A 100 -10.63 -5.76 7.50
CA LEU A 100 -9.70 -5.98 8.60
C LEU A 100 -8.32 -5.35 8.35
N SER A 101 -7.93 -5.20 7.08
CA SER A 101 -6.71 -4.46 6.73
C SER A 101 -6.75 -3.97 5.29
N PHE A 102 -6.10 -2.83 5.05
CA PHE A 102 -5.72 -2.36 3.71
C PHE A 102 -4.25 -1.96 3.77
N SER A 103 -3.42 -2.52 2.90
CA SER A 103 -1.99 -2.17 2.86
C SER A 103 -1.30 -2.66 1.58
N PRO A 104 -0.13 -2.07 1.25
CA PRO A 104 0.80 -2.67 0.29
C PRO A 104 1.20 -4.08 0.70
N ASP A 105 1.08 -5.04 -0.22
CA ASP A 105 1.50 -6.43 -0.01
C ASP A 105 2.88 -6.70 -0.60
N THR A 106 3.19 -6.19 -1.79
CA THR A 106 4.52 -6.33 -2.39
C THR A 106 4.83 -5.08 -3.21
N ALA A 107 6.06 -4.59 -3.15
CA ALA A 107 6.50 -3.44 -3.95
C ALA A 107 7.81 -3.76 -4.68
N TYR A 108 7.96 -3.23 -5.89
CA TYR A 108 9.17 -3.39 -6.69
C TYR A 108 9.68 -2.03 -7.14
N TYR A 109 10.90 -1.68 -6.75
CA TYR A 109 11.57 -0.46 -7.21
C TYR A 109 12.70 -0.80 -8.17
N THR A 110 12.71 -0.11 -9.32
CA THR A 110 13.84 -0.13 -10.25
C THR A 110 14.83 0.95 -9.85
N ILE A 111 16.12 0.61 -9.89
CA ILE A 111 17.20 1.47 -9.42
C ILE A 111 17.99 1.96 -10.64
N ARG A 112 18.11 3.28 -10.75
CA ARG A 112 18.88 3.97 -11.79
C ARG A 112 19.93 4.86 -11.15
N PRO A 113 21.15 4.92 -11.71
CA PRO A 113 22.12 5.92 -11.30
C PRO A 113 21.72 7.30 -11.83
N THR A 114 22.07 8.34 -11.09
CA THR A 114 21.85 9.73 -11.47
C THR A 114 23.15 10.52 -11.49
N ASP A 115 23.13 11.70 -12.08
CA ASP A 115 24.11 12.74 -11.79
C ASP A 115 23.75 13.51 -10.50
N ARG A 116 24.44 14.63 -10.25
CA ARG A 116 24.23 15.50 -9.08
C ARG A 116 22.91 16.25 -9.12
N ASP A 117 22.31 16.39 -10.30
CA ASP A 117 21.02 17.05 -10.52
C ASP A 117 19.86 16.03 -10.56
N TYR A 118 20.13 14.81 -10.08
CA TYR A 118 19.21 13.68 -10.07
C TYR A 118 18.67 13.27 -11.46
N GLN A 119 19.36 13.64 -12.53
CA GLN A 119 18.99 13.21 -13.87
C GLN A 119 19.51 11.78 -14.13
N PRO A 120 18.68 10.86 -14.66
CA PRO A 120 19.11 9.50 -14.93
C PRO A 120 20.26 9.43 -15.94
N VAL A 121 21.38 8.81 -15.53
CA VAL A 121 22.55 8.61 -16.39
C VAL A 121 22.74 7.13 -16.73
N ARG A 122 23.46 6.85 -17.82
CA ARG A 122 23.86 5.48 -18.17
C ARG A 122 25.30 5.24 -17.75
N VAL A 123 25.47 4.74 -16.54
CA VAL A 123 26.77 4.30 -16.03
C VAL A 123 26.77 2.80 -15.76
N GLU A 124 27.94 2.19 -15.88
CA GLU A 124 28.12 0.82 -15.40
C GLU A 124 28.26 0.79 -13.89
N LEU A 125 27.91 -0.34 -13.28
CA LEU A 125 28.12 -0.55 -11.84
C LEU A 125 29.61 -0.41 -11.49
N ASP A 126 29.91 0.14 -10.32
CA ASP A 126 31.28 0.28 -9.83
C ASP A 126 32.09 -1.03 -9.94
N VAL A 127 33.35 -0.93 -10.39
CA VAL A 127 34.18 -2.10 -10.70
C VAL A 127 34.51 -2.89 -9.43
N THR A 128 34.83 -2.21 -8.33
CA THR A 128 35.13 -2.85 -7.05
C THR A 128 33.91 -3.60 -6.52
N LEU A 129 32.72 -2.99 -6.59
CA LEU A 129 31.48 -3.66 -6.24
C LEU A 129 31.19 -4.87 -7.15
N GLN A 130 31.45 -4.76 -8.46
CA GLN A 130 31.30 -5.89 -9.38
C GLN A 130 32.22 -7.07 -9.04
N GLU A 131 33.45 -6.80 -8.62
CA GLU A 131 34.43 -7.81 -8.19
C GLU A 131 33.98 -8.49 -6.89
N GLU A 132 33.56 -7.72 -5.89
CA GLU A 132 33.01 -8.23 -4.62
C GLU A 132 31.81 -9.17 -4.89
N LEU A 133 30.85 -8.73 -5.70
CA LEU A 133 29.66 -9.51 -6.04
C LEU A 133 30.00 -10.78 -6.85
N ASN A 134 31.02 -10.74 -7.71
CA ASN A 134 31.48 -11.94 -8.44
C ASN A 134 32.12 -12.96 -7.49
N ALA A 135 32.96 -12.52 -6.56
CA ALA A 135 33.59 -13.39 -5.58
C ALA A 135 32.54 -14.06 -4.67
N LEU A 136 31.56 -13.30 -4.17
CA LEU A 136 30.45 -13.84 -3.37
C LEU A 136 29.61 -14.85 -4.15
N LYS A 137 29.29 -14.55 -5.41
CA LYS A 137 28.51 -15.46 -6.27
C LYS A 137 29.28 -16.73 -6.58
N GLN A 138 30.57 -16.63 -6.88
CA GLN A 138 31.42 -17.80 -7.12
C GLN A 138 31.46 -18.68 -5.87
N LYS A 139 31.62 -18.09 -4.68
CA LYS A 139 31.58 -18.82 -3.42
C LYS A 139 30.23 -19.52 -3.20
N ALA A 140 29.11 -18.86 -3.53
CA ALA A 140 27.78 -19.47 -3.43
C ALA A 140 27.60 -20.64 -4.42
N GLN A 141 28.19 -20.55 -5.61
CA GLN A 141 28.19 -21.64 -6.60
C GLN A 141 29.08 -22.81 -6.19
N GLU A 142 30.23 -22.55 -5.56
CA GLU A 142 31.13 -23.59 -5.06
C GLU A 142 30.54 -24.36 -3.88
N LEU A 143 29.79 -23.68 -3.01
CA LEU A 143 29.15 -24.28 -1.83
C LEU A 143 27.77 -24.87 -2.11
N ASP A 144 27.12 -24.52 -3.22
CA ASP A 144 25.71 -24.81 -3.51
C ASP A 144 24.76 -24.33 -2.40
N GLU A 145 25.12 -23.22 -1.75
CA GLU A 145 24.44 -22.65 -0.59
C GLU A 145 24.36 -21.12 -0.68
N LEU A 146 23.44 -20.55 0.09
CA LEU A 146 23.33 -19.10 0.25
C LEU A 146 24.51 -18.57 1.08
N VAL A 147 25.28 -17.63 0.52
CA VAL A 147 26.47 -17.08 1.19
C VAL A 147 26.14 -15.76 1.88
N PRO A 148 26.40 -15.63 3.20
CA PRO A 148 26.16 -14.37 3.90
C PRO A 148 27.07 -13.26 3.35
N THR A 149 26.52 -12.05 3.25
CA THR A 149 27.23 -10.87 2.77
C THR A 149 27.49 -9.88 3.90
N ARG A 150 28.21 -8.79 3.62
CA ARG A 150 28.36 -7.68 4.58
C ARG A 150 27.14 -6.77 4.68
N TRP A 151 26.19 -6.90 3.75
CA TRP A 151 25.02 -6.03 3.70
C TRP A 151 23.92 -6.59 4.59
N VAL A 152 23.37 -5.71 5.41
CA VAL A 152 22.29 -6.00 6.34
C VAL A 152 21.11 -5.08 6.02
N PHE A 153 19.89 -5.60 6.18
CA PHE A 153 18.68 -4.81 5.99
C PHE A 153 17.59 -5.21 6.98
N GLY A 154 16.93 -4.22 7.55
CA GLY A 154 15.81 -4.35 8.47
C GLY A 154 15.45 -2.99 9.06
N THR A 155 14.23 -2.85 9.61
CA THR A 155 13.82 -1.63 10.32
C THR A 155 13.18 -1.96 11.66
N GLY A 156 13.64 -1.31 12.74
CA GLY A 156 12.94 -1.32 14.03
C GLY A 156 13.21 -2.55 14.92
N LYS A 157 12.22 -2.91 15.75
CA LYS A 157 12.31 -3.81 16.93
C LYS A 157 12.79 -5.25 16.66
N LYS A 158 12.91 -5.69 15.40
CA LYS A 158 13.51 -6.98 15.00
C LYS A 158 14.89 -6.72 14.42
N GLU A 159 15.85 -7.55 14.81
CA GLU A 159 17.26 -7.45 14.42
C GLU A 159 17.46 -7.31 12.91
N GLU A 160 18.42 -6.48 12.51
CA GLU A 160 18.87 -6.36 11.12
C GLU A 160 19.23 -7.74 10.56
N GLN A 161 18.75 -8.06 9.36
CA GLN A 161 19.00 -9.35 8.75
C GLN A 161 20.05 -9.26 7.66
N THR A 162 21.07 -10.11 7.75
CA THR A 162 22.08 -10.28 6.71
C THR A 162 21.44 -10.71 5.39
N LEU A 163 21.77 -9.99 4.31
CA LEU A 163 21.44 -10.44 2.96
C LEU A 163 22.40 -11.57 2.56
N HIS A 164 21.85 -12.58 1.88
CA HIS A 164 22.61 -13.71 1.37
C HIS A 164 22.66 -13.69 -0.15
N MET A 165 23.83 -14.00 -0.71
CA MET A 165 24.06 -14.14 -2.14
C MET A 165 23.55 -15.49 -2.66
N ARG A 166 22.83 -15.47 -3.78
CA ARG A 166 22.42 -16.68 -4.51
C ARG A 166 23.50 -17.17 -5.48
N ASP A 167 23.50 -18.47 -5.73
CA ASP A 167 24.33 -19.15 -6.75
C ASP A 167 24.01 -18.65 -8.18
N LYS A 168 22.75 -18.29 -8.43
CA LYS A 168 22.22 -17.92 -9.75
C LYS A 168 21.63 -16.51 -9.78
N GLY A 169 21.81 -15.87 -10.94
CA GLY A 169 21.17 -14.61 -11.28
C GLY A 169 19.87 -14.82 -12.08
N GLY A 170 19.22 -13.72 -12.42
CA GLY A 170 18.08 -13.67 -13.33
C GLY A 170 18.47 -13.19 -14.74
N SER A 171 17.48 -13.04 -15.61
CA SER A 171 17.68 -12.66 -17.04
C SER A 171 18.64 -11.47 -17.25
N GLN A 172 18.33 -10.31 -16.65
CA GLN A 172 19.17 -9.09 -16.77
C GLN A 172 19.98 -8.77 -15.51
N PHE A 173 19.77 -9.52 -14.43
CA PHE A 173 20.37 -9.26 -13.13
C PHE A 173 21.37 -10.37 -12.81
N LYS A 174 22.66 -10.04 -12.84
CA LYS A 174 23.74 -11.02 -12.70
C LYS A 174 23.87 -11.54 -11.27
N TRP A 175 23.55 -10.71 -10.28
CA TRP A 175 23.67 -11.02 -8.86
C TRP A 175 22.33 -10.82 -8.16
N ILE A 176 22.00 -11.69 -7.22
CA ILE A 176 20.78 -11.62 -6.42
C ILE A 176 21.17 -11.81 -4.97
N LEU A 177 20.79 -10.84 -4.14
CA LEU A 177 20.95 -10.87 -2.70
C LEU A 177 19.55 -10.89 -2.07
N GLU A 178 19.33 -11.72 -1.06
CA GLU A 178 18.01 -11.83 -0.42
C GLU A 178 18.09 -12.11 1.08
N ASN A 179 17.06 -11.64 1.78
CA ASN A 179 16.64 -12.08 3.11
C ASN A 179 15.10 -12.15 3.12
N ASP A 180 14.46 -12.34 4.28
CA ASP A 180 13.00 -12.46 4.38
C ASP A 180 12.27 -11.15 4.05
N LYS A 181 12.99 -10.02 4.13
CA LYS A 181 12.43 -8.67 4.01
C LYS A 181 12.52 -8.14 2.59
N ILE A 182 13.67 -8.35 1.92
CA ILE A 182 13.93 -7.82 0.59
C ILE A 182 14.66 -8.82 -0.32
N THR A 183 14.45 -8.64 -1.62
CA THR A 183 15.26 -9.28 -2.67
C THR A 183 15.87 -8.19 -3.55
N LEU A 184 17.19 -8.01 -3.47
CA LEU A 184 17.96 -7.09 -4.29
C LEU A 184 18.55 -7.82 -5.50
N SER A 185 18.04 -7.50 -6.69
CA SER A 185 18.56 -7.96 -7.97
C SER A 185 19.50 -6.90 -8.56
N VAL A 186 20.77 -7.24 -8.76
CA VAL A 186 21.81 -6.31 -9.23
C VAL A 186 22.18 -6.61 -10.68
N GLY A 187 22.19 -5.57 -11.50
CA GLY A 187 22.55 -5.58 -12.92
C GLY A 187 23.82 -4.76 -13.18
N ARG A 188 24.32 -4.82 -14.42
CA ARG A 188 25.51 -4.06 -14.82
C ARG A 188 25.24 -2.60 -15.23
N GLY A 189 24.00 -2.20 -15.49
CA GLY A 189 23.66 -0.86 -16.00
C GLY A 189 23.82 -0.65 -17.52
N LYS A 190 24.74 -1.38 -18.18
CA LYS A 190 25.21 -1.11 -19.56
C LYS A 190 24.14 -0.90 -20.65
N LYS A 191 23.05 -1.69 -20.67
CA LYS A 191 22.07 -1.66 -21.79
C LYS A 191 20.83 -0.80 -21.54
N THR A 192 20.34 -0.78 -20.31
CA THR A 192 19.02 -0.23 -19.95
C THR A 192 19.11 1.01 -19.06
N GLY A 193 20.31 1.36 -18.57
CA GLY A 193 20.49 2.35 -17.51
C GLY A 193 19.90 1.90 -16.17
N ILE A 194 19.59 0.59 -16.02
CA ILE A 194 19.08 -0.01 -14.79
C ILE A 194 20.23 -0.78 -14.14
N ILE A 195 20.64 -0.35 -12.96
CA ILE A 195 21.70 -0.99 -12.17
C ILE A 195 21.15 -1.98 -11.16
N GLY A 196 19.86 -1.90 -10.82
CA GLY A 196 19.25 -2.86 -9.94
C GLY A 196 17.73 -2.83 -9.90
N ARG A 197 17.17 -3.76 -9.14
CA ARG A 197 15.77 -3.79 -8.76
C ARG A 197 15.65 -4.39 -7.36
N VAL A 198 14.91 -3.75 -6.49
CA VAL A 198 14.59 -4.29 -5.16
C VAL A 198 13.13 -4.69 -5.11
N ARG A 199 12.85 -5.86 -4.54
CA ARG A 199 11.50 -6.33 -4.16
C ARG A 199 11.37 -6.24 -2.65
N LEU A 200 10.28 -5.66 -2.17
CA LEU A 200 9.91 -5.62 -0.76
C LEU A 200 8.86 -6.69 -0.47
N SER A 201 9.05 -7.49 0.57
CA SER A 201 8.13 -8.55 0.95
C SER A 201 6.92 -8.02 1.73
N SER A 202 5.83 -8.78 1.74
CA SER A 202 4.63 -8.48 2.54
C SER A 202 4.92 -8.42 4.03
N GLU A 203 5.87 -9.23 4.51
CA GLU A 203 6.28 -9.19 5.90
C GLU A 203 6.97 -7.86 6.20
N TYR A 204 7.92 -7.42 5.38
CA TYR A 204 8.58 -6.14 5.59
C TYR A 204 7.59 -4.96 5.52
N LEU A 205 6.76 -4.92 4.49
CA LEU A 205 5.81 -3.83 4.26
C LEU A 205 4.77 -3.75 5.38
N GLN A 206 4.16 -4.87 5.76
CA GLN A 206 3.04 -4.85 6.69
C GLN A 206 3.43 -5.01 8.15
N MET A 207 4.46 -5.80 8.46
CA MET A 207 4.87 -6.06 9.84
C MET A 207 5.87 -5.01 10.32
N ASP A 208 6.96 -4.80 9.59
CA ASP A 208 8.05 -3.95 10.06
C ASP A 208 7.76 -2.46 9.83
N CYS A 209 7.07 -2.14 8.73
CA CYS A 209 6.64 -0.78 8.40
C CYS A 209 5.18 -0.48 8.76
N GLY A 210 4.42 -1.46 9.26
CA GLY A 210 3.03 -1.25 9.66
C GLY A 210 2.06 -0.96 8.51
N GLY A 211 2.46 -1.21 7.26
CA GLY A 211 1.70 -0.84 6.06
C GLY A 211 2.07 0.52 5.47
N ASP A 212 2.96 1.28 6.12
CA ASP A 212 3.44 2.58 5.62
C ASP A 212 4.48 2.38 4.50
N LEU A 213 4.06 2.65 3.26
CA LEU A 213 4.92 2.54 2.09
C LEU A 213 6.03 3.61 2.07
N GLY A 214 5.78 4.79 2.62
CA GLY A 214 6.75 5.89 2.69
C GLY A 214 7.90 5.56 3.63
N ARG A 215 7.59 5.02 4.81
CA ARG A 215 8.59 4.49 5.74
C ARG A 215 9.42 3.37 5.10
N ALA A 216 8.77 2.43 4.41
CA ALA A 216 9.46 1.35 3.71
C ALA A 216 10.39 1.89 2.60
N LEU A 217 9.90 2.82 1.78
CA LEU A 217 10.67 3.44 0.70
C LEU A 217 11.89 4.20 1.24
N SER A 218 11.72 4.99 2.30
CA SER A 218 12.82 5.74 2.92
C SER A 218 13.93 4.83 3.42
N ALA A 219 13.59 3.77 4.17
CA ALA A 219 14.57 2.84 4.69
C ALA A 219 15.31 2.07 3.59
N VAL A 220 14.58 1.66 2.54
CA VAL A 220 15.16 1.02 1.36
C VAL A 220 16.08 1.98 0.61
N HIS A 221 15.70 3.25 0.45
CA HIS A 221 16.56 4.23 -0.20
C HIS A 221 17.86 4.40 0.59
N VAL A 222 17.81 4.62 1.91
CA VAL A 222 19.02 4.73 2.75
C VAL A 222 19.94 3.52 2.57
N PHE A 223 19.39 2.31 2.66
CA PHE A 223 20.16 1.08 2.42
C PHE A 223 20.79 1.05 1.03
N LEU A 224 20.02 1.36 -0.01
CA LEU A 224 20.51 1.35 -1.39
C LEU A 224 21.56 2.44 -1.64
N SER A 225 21.49 3.58 -0.96
CA SER A 225 22.53 4.60 -1.02
C SER A 225 23.84 4.12 -0.42
N THR A 226 23.80 3.30 0.64
CA THR A 226 25.02 2.62 1.14
C THR A 226 25.55 1.52 0.21
N PHE A 227 24.68 0.96 -0.64
CA PHE A 227 25.04 -0.12 -1.56
C PHE A 227 25.59 0.41 -2.89
N TYR A 228 24.94 1.41 -3.47
CA TYR A 228 25.24 1.96 -4.80
C TYR A 228 25.91 3.34 -4.78
N GLY A 229 25.88 4.07 -3.66
CA GLY A 229 26.23 5.48 -3.55
C GLY A 229 25.02 6.42 -3.52
N GLU A 230 25.25 7.71 -3.26
CA GLU A 230 24.20 8.71 -2.99
C GLU A 230 23.38 9.14 -4.22
N HIS A 231 23.90 8.93 -5.43
CA HIS A 231 23.28 9.38 -6.68
C HIS A 231 22.49 8.25 -7.35
N ILE A 232 21.36 7.89 -6.73
CA ILE A 232 20.41 6.93 -7.28
C ILE A 232 18.99 7.47 -7.29
N LEU A 233 18.19 6.95 -8.21
CA LEU A 233 16.76 7.20 -8.31
C LEU A 233 15.98 5.88 -8.29
N LEU A 234 14.86 5.90 -7.57
CA LEU A 234 13.96 4.77 -7.42
C LEU A 234 12.67 5.01 -8.22
N ASP A 235 12.43 4.15 -9.20
CA ASP A 235 11.18 4.12 -9.95
C ASP A 235 10.29 2.98 -9.43
N LEU A 236 9.05 3.27 -9.03
CA LEU A 236 8.08 2.21 -8.75
C LEU A 236 7.77 1.45 -10.05
N SER A 237 8.02 0.14 -10.04
CA SER A 237 7.90 -0.71 -11.23
C SER A 237 6.79 -1.75 -11.13
N ALA A 238 6.39 -2.09 -9.90
CA ALA A 238 5.16 -2.80 -9.61
C ALA A 238 4.78 -2.59 -8.14
N LEU A 239 3.47 -2.64 -7.86
CA LEU A 239 2.90 -2.53 -6.52
C LEU A 239 1.68 -3.43 -6.46
N ASP A 240 1.62 -4.24 -5.41
CA ASP A 240 0.48 -5.09 -5.10
C ASP A 240 -0.20 -4.47 -3.87
N LEU A 241 -1.46 -4.06 -4.00
CA LEU A 241 -2.31 -3.55 -2.92
C LEU A 241 -3.28 -4.63 -2.49
N ALA A 242 -3.49 -4.79 -1.18
CA ALA A 242 -4.36 -5.82 -0.65
C ALA A 242 -5.34 -5.28 0.40
N ALA A 243 -6.60 -5.71 0.29
CA ALA A 243 -7.60 -5.58 1.33
C ALA A 243 -7.96 -6.97 1.88
N ASP A 244 -7.90 -7.13 3.20
CA ASP A 244 -8.35 -8.33 3.91
C ASP A 244 -9.76 -8.08 4.45
N VAL A 245 -10.70 -8.96 4.11
CA VAL A 245 -12.13 -8.78 4.35
C VAL A 245 -12.70 -10.00 5.06
N LEU A 246 -13.36 -9.74 6.18
CA LEU A 246 -14.14 -10.72 6.93
C LEU A 246 -15.60 -10.68 6.46
N TYR A 247 -16.30 -11.81 6.54
CA TYR A 247 -17.70 -11.96 6.14
C TYR A 247 -17.99 -11.62 4.66
N LEU A 248 -16.96 -11.56 3.81
CA LEU A 248 -17.16 -11.47 2.37
C LEU A 248 -17.76 -12.78 1.86
N ASP A 249 -19.05 -12.75 1.54
CA ASP A 249 -19.73 -13.86 0.90
C ASP A 249 -19.54 -13.80 -0.62
N LEU A 250 -19.08 -14.92 -1.18
CA LEU A 250 -18.87 -15.08 -2.62
C LEU A 250 -19.86 -16.12 -3.13
N PRO A 251 -20.68 -15.78 -4.14
CA PRO A 251 -21.76 -16.65 -4.56
C PRO A 251 -21.17 -17.93 -5.14
N SER A 252 -21.66 -19.07 -4.67
CA SER A 252 -21.15 -20.37 -5.11
C SER A 252 -21.53 -20.69 -6.56
N LEU A 253 -22.61 -20.06 -7.04
CA LEU A 253 -23.20 -20.11 -8.38
C LEU A 253 -22.97 -18.75 -9.10
N ASN A 254 -22.82 -18.77 -10.43
CA ASN A 254 -22.80 -17.57 -11.28
C ASN A 254 -21.68 -16.52 -11.06
N LEU A 255 -20.54 -16.89 -10.47
CA LEU A 255 -19.37 -15.99 -10.32
C LEU A 255 -18.93 -15.27 -11.61
N LYS A 256 -19.12 -15.88 -12.78
CA LYS A 256 -18.80 -15.25 -14.07
C LYS A 256 -19.76 -14.12 -14.45
N GLU A 257 -20.97 -14.16 -13.94
CA GLU A 257 -22.00 -13.16 -14.21
C GLU A 257 -21.88 -11.99 -13.23
N CYS A 258 -21.59 -12.28 -11.96
CA CYS A 258 -21.54 -11.26 -10.91
C CYS A 258 -20.22 -10.48 -10.86
N PHE A 259 -19.14 -10.97 -11.48
CA PHE A 259 -17.89 -10.21 -11.59
C PHE A 259 -17.72 -9.66 -13.00
N LEU A 260 -17.32 -8.40 -13.07
CA LEU A 260 -16.97 -7.73 -14.31
C LEU A 260 -15.55 -7.19 -14.21
N SER A 261 -14.74 -7.41 -15.23
CA SER A 261 -13.39 -6.85 -15.28
C SER A 261 -13.08 -6.23 -16.63
N ARG A 262 -12.13 -5.28 -16.66
CA ARG A 262 -11.52 -4.76 -17.89
C ARG A 262 -10.31 -5.59 -18.34
N ALA A 263 -10.21 -6.84 -17.88
CA ALA A 263 -9.11 -7.73 -18.26
C ALA A 263 -9.30 -8.21 -19.71
N VAL A 264 -8.45 -7.75 -20.62
CA VAL A 264 -8.45 -8.25 -22.00
C VAL A 264 -7.77 -9.61 -22.04
N LEU A 265 -8.55 -10.67 -22.22
CA LEU A 265 -8.06 -12.07 -22.28
C LEU A 265 -7.82 -12.57 -23.71
N ASP A 266 -8.25 -11.83 -24.74
CA ASP A 266 -8.13 -12.21 -26.16
C ASP A 266 -7.18 -11.28 -26.95
N THR A 267 -6.49 -11.85 -27.93
CA THR A 267 -5.69 -11.15 -28.95
C THR A 267 -6.54 -10.55 -30.06
N GLU A 268 -7.77 -11.02 -30.26
CA GLU A 268 -8.73 -10.38 -31.15
C GLU A 268 -9.39 -9.21 -30.42
N ARG A 269 -9.20 -7.99 -30.93
CA ARG A 269 -9.92 -6.82 -30.42
C ARG A 269 -11.43 -7.07 -30.59
N PRO A 270 -12.27 -6.86 -29.56
CA PRO A 270 -13.71 -6.82 -29.77
C PRO A 270 -14.01 -5.81 -30.88
N ALA A 271 -14.82 -6.22 -31.86
CA ALA A 271 -15.13 -5.42 -33.04
C ALA A 271 -15.87 -4.10 -32.70
N GLU A 272 -16.38 -3.98 -31.47
CA GLU A 272 -17.09 -2.81 -30.97
C GLU A 272 -16.48 -2.34 -29.64
N ILE A 273 -16.01 -1.10 -29.63
CA ILE A 273 -15.36 -0.44 -28.49
C ILE A 273 -16.34 -0.19 -27.33
N ASP A 274 -17.66 -0.25 -27.59
CA ASP A 274 -18.73 0.01 -26.61
C ASP A 274 -19.12 -1.18 -25.71
N ALA A 275 -18.57 -2.39 -25.94
CA ALA A 275 -18.85 -3.57 -25.10
C ALA A 275 -17.98 -3.64 -23.81
N GLY A 276 -17.59 -2.48 -23.26
CA GLY A 276 -16.41 -2.19 -22.44
C GLY A 276 -16.13 -2.92 -21.11
N LEU A 277 -16.75 -4.06 -20.79
CA LEU A 277 -16.28 -4.97 -19.74
C LEU A 277 -16.37 -6.42 -20.23
N LEU A 278 -15.20 -7.02 -20.48
CA LEU A 278 -15.11 -8.42 -20.89
C LEU A 278 -14.79 -9.30 -19.68
N ASP A 279 -15.80 -10.09 -19.33
CA ASP A 279 -15.70 -11.36 -18.62
C ASP A 279 -15.40 -11.34 -17.11
N GLY A 280 -15.94 -12.36 -16.43
CA GLY A 280 -15.71 -12.65 -15.02
C GLY A 280 -14.32 -13.25 -14.76
N PRO A 281 -14.12 -14.03 -13.68
CA PRO A 281 -12.78 -14.53 -13.33
C PRO A 281 -12.18 -15.42 -14.44
N SER A 282 -10.91 -15.16 -14.76
CA SER A 282 -10.10 -15.93 -15.72
C SER A 282 -9.83 -17.36 -15.22
N SER A 283 -9.79 -17.55 -13.89
CA SER A 283 -9.75 -18.87 -13.28
C SER A 283 -10.50 -18.89 -11.94
N ILE A 284 -11.18 -20.01 -11.67
CA ILE A 284 -11.86 -20.27 -10.39
C ILE A 284 -11.20 -21.49 -9.77
N GLN A 285 -10.44 -21.26 -8.70
CA GLN A 285 -9.81 -22.31 -7.92
C GLN A 285 -10.80 -22.84 -6.88
N ARG A 286 -11.02 -24.16 -6.86
CA ARG A 286 -11.90 -24.83 -5.90
C ARG A 286 -11.15 -25.90 -5.12
N ARG A 287 -11.45 -26.00 -3.83
CA ARG A 287 -11.00 -27.10 -2.95
C ARG A 287 -12.22 -27.69 -2.26
N TRP A 288 -12.44 -29.00 -2.43
CA TRP A 288 -13.64 -29.69 -1.92
C TRP A 288 -14.96 -29.00 -2.29
N LYS A 289 -15.09 -28.60 -3.57
CA LYS A 289 -16.21 -27.85 -4.15
C LYS A 289 -16.39 -26.40 -3.63
N LYS A 290 -15.69 -26.00 -2.58
CA LYS A 290 -15.66 -24.62 -2.08
C LYS A 290 -14.70 -23.76 -2.90
N ILE A 291 -15.04 -22.48 -3.09
CA ILE A 291 -14.16 -21.51 -3.75
C ILE A 291 -12.95 -21.29 -2.85
N ALA A 292 -11.76 -21.31 -3.46
CA ALA A 292 -10.49 -21.05 -2.78
C ALA A 292 -9.80 -19.79 -3.34
N GLY A 293 -10.06 -19.47 -4.61
CA GLY A 293 -9.56 -18.24 -5.22
C GLY A 293 -10.14 -17.96 -6.61
N LEU A 294 -10.11 -16.69 -6.98
CA LEU A 294 -10.55 -16.14 -8.25
C LEU A 294 -9.39 -15.31 -8.81
N SER A 295 -9.08 -15.46 -10.09
CA SER A 295 -8.06 -14.65 -10.76
C SER A 295 -8.68 -13.80 -11.86
N PHE A 296 -8.17 -12.59 -12.06
CA PHE A 296 -8.61 -11.64 -13.07
C PHE A 296 -7.39 -11.09 -13.82
N GLY A 297 -7.40 -11.20 -15.15
CA GLY A 297 -6.25 -10.88 -16.00
C GLY A 297 -5.08 -11.86 -15.89
N MET A 298 -4.09 -11.68 -16.76
CA MET A 298 -2.82 -12.41 -16.68
C MET A 298 -1.86 -11.67 -15.75
N HIS A 299 -1.04 -12.38 -14.98
CA HIS A 299 -0.03 -11.79 -14.09
C HIS A 299 0.99 -10.87 -14.82
N THR A 300 1.16 -11.01 -16.13
CA THR A 300 2.03 -10.15 -16.95
C THR A 300 1.33 -8.88 -17.44
N SER A 301 0.05 -8.70 -17.15
CA SER A 301 -0.74 -7.55 -17.59
C SER A 301 -0.42 -6.30 -16.78
N PRO A 302 -0.69 -5.10 -17.33
CA PRO A 302 -0.64 -3.84 -16.60
C PRO A 302 -1.30 -3.88 -15.22
N VAL A 303 -2.50 -4.48 -15.16
CA VAL A 303 -3.29 -4.69 -13.95
C VAL A 303 -3.77 -6.14 -13.92
N SER A 304 -3.71 -6.76 -12.75
CA SER A 304 -4.29 -8.08 -12.50
C SER A 304 -4.78 -8.15 -11.06
N ALA A 305 -5.80 -8.96 -10.78
CA ALA A 305 -6.31 -9.12 -9.42
C ALA A 305 -6.51 -10.59 -9.06
N VAL A 306 -6.43 -10.87 -7.76
CA VAL A 306 -6.75 -12.17 -7.18
C VAL A 306 -7.61 -11.97 -5.95
N ILE A 307 -8.71 -12.71 -5.86
CA ILE A 307 -9.52 -12.81 -4.63
C ILE A 307 -9.32 -14.22 -4.08
N TYR A 308 -8.79 -14.39 -2.87
CA TYR A 308 -8.51 -15.73 -2.35
C TYR A 308 -8.70 -15.84 -0.84
N ASN A 309 -8.91 -17.07 -0.39
CA ASN A 309 -9.07 -17.36 1.04
C ASN A 309 -7.69 -17.28 1.72
N LYS A 310 -7.44 -16.19 2.44
CA LYS A 310 -6.15 -15.87 3.05
C LYS A 310 -5.89 -16.71 4.30
N THR A 311 -6.91 -17.01 5.10
CA THR A 311 -6.76 -17.89 6.27
C THR A 311 -6.39 -19.31 5.85
N HIS A 312 -6.94 -19.78 4.73
CA HIS A 312 -6.54 -21.04 4.12
C HIS A 312 -5.10 -20.99 3.57
N GLU A 313 -4.68 -19.91 2.91
CA GLU A 313 -3.29 -19.74 2.45
C GLU A 313 -2.30 -19.78 3.62
N ILE A 314 -2.57 -19.06 4.70
CA ILE A 314 -1.71 -19.07 5.90
C ILE A 314 -1.69 -20.46 6.54
N LYS A 315 -2.84 -21.14 6.65
CA LYS A 315 -2.93 -22.45 7.30
C LYS A 315 -2.14 -23.54 6.57
N TYR A 316 -2.10 -23.52 5.24
CA TYR A 316 -1.57 -24.63 4.44
C TYR A 316 -0.34 -24.32 3.57
N HIS A 317 -0.09 -23.05 3.24
CA HIS A 317 0.95 -22.65 2.30
C HIS A 317 1.99 -21.70 2.91
N SER A 318 1.57 -20.83 3.84
CA SER A 318 2.44 -19.83 4.45
C SER A 318 2.23 -19.72 5.97
N PRO A 319 2.51 -20.78 6.75
CA PRO A 319 2.33 -20.77 8.20
C PRO A 319 3.20 -19.74 8.93
N GLU A 320 4.30 -19.29 8.33
CA GLU A 320 5.14 -18.19 8.81
C GLU A 320 4.38 -16.85 8.84
N LYS A 321 3.31 -16.71 8.05
CA LYS A 321 2.46 -15.52 7.98
C LYS A 321 1.34 -15.49 9.03
N ARG A 322 1.38 -16.34 10.07
CA ARG A 322 0.40 -16.35 11.17
C ARG A 322 0.30 -15.02 11.93
N TRP A 323 1.30 -14.15 11.81
CA TRP A 323 1.24 -12.79 12.34
C TRP A 323 0.07 -11.96 11.78
N PHE A 324 -0.52 -12.33 10.63
CA PHE A 324 -1.77 -11.73 10.16
C PHE A 324 -2.91 -11.92 11.17
N TYR A 325 -2.97 -13.03 11.89
CA TYR A 325 -4.03 -13.28 12.87
C TYR A 325 -3.99 -12.26 14.00
N ASP A 326 -2.81 -11.84 14.43
CA ASP A 326 -2.66 -10.81 15.46
C ASP A 326 -3.09 -9.44 14.92
N LYS A 327 -2.71 -9.11 13.68
CA LYS A 327 -3.12 -7.88 13.00
C LYS A 327 -4.64 -7.79 12.82
N TRP A 328 -5.25 -8.87 12.35
CA TRP A 328 -6.70 -8.97 12.14
C TRP A 328 -7.47 -8.96 13.45
N ARG A 329 -6.99 -9.67 14.48
CA ARG A 329 -7.59 -9.65 15.82
C ARG A 329 -7.64 -8.24 16.37
N LEU A 330 -6.53 -7.48 16.30
CA LEU A 330 -6.49 -6.10 16.79
C LEU A 330 -7.54 -5.21 16.09
N ARG A 331 -7.69 -5.33 14.77
CA ARG A 331 -8.70 -4.56 14.04
C ARG A 331 -10.12 -5.03 14.35
N ALA A 332 -10.34 -6.33 14.46
CA ALA A 332 -11.64 -6.89 14.81
C ALA A 332 -12.08 -6.44 16.21
N GLU A 333 -11.18 -6.43 17.20
CA GLU A 333 -11.43 -5.91 18.55
C GLU A 333 -11.87 -4.42 18.51
N GLN A 334 -11.23 -3.58 17.69
CA GLN A 334 -11.65 -2.19 17.49
C GLN A 334 -13.06 -2.05 16.91
N LEU A 335 -13.51 -3.05 16.14
CA LEU A 335 -14.84 -3.12 15.55
C LEU A 335 -15.85 -3.86 16.46
N GLY A 336 -15.45 -4.28 17.65
CA GLY A 336 -16.30 -5.05 18.57
C GLY A 336 -16.56 -6.50 18.11
N ILE A 337 -15.73 -7.05 17.23
CA ILE A 337 -15.86 -8.39 16.65
C ILE A 337 -14.88 -9.34 17.36
N GLU A 338 -15.40 -10.45 17.90
CA GLU A 338 -14.56 -11.53 18.44
C GLU A 338 -13.94 -12.34 17.30
N PHE A 339 -12.67 -12.05 16.99
CA PHE A 339 -11.95 -12.74 15.92
C PHE A 339 -11.38 -14.09 16.37
N SER A 340 -11.60 -15.14 15.56
CA SER A 340 -10.90 -16.42 15.70
C SER A 340 -10.15 -16.82 14.41
N PRO A 341 -9.01 -17.52 14.51
CA PRO A 341 -8.25 -17.97 13.33
C PRO A 341 -8.98 -18.93 12.38
N GLU A 342 -10.11 -19.51 12.78
CA GLU A 342 -10.92 -20.39 11.94
C GLU A 342 -11.96 -19.60 11.11
N MET A 343 -12.16 -18.31 11.40
CA MET A 343 -12.98 -17.44 10.56
C MET A 343 -12.34 -17.28 9.18
N ILE A 344 -13.17 -17.15 8.14
CA ILE A 344 -12.69 -17.01 6.77
C ILE A 344 -12.41 -15.53 6.48
N VAL A 345 -11.13 -15.21 6.25
CA VAL A 345 -10.72 -13.90 5.74
C VAL A 345 -10.36 -14.06 4.27
N TRP A 346 -11.06 -13.30 3.43
CA TRP A 346 -10.76 -13.19 2.01
C TRP A 346 -9.80 -12.03 1.78
N ARG A 347 -8.80 -12.24 0.94
CA ARG A 347 -7.95 -11.16 0.45
C ARG A 347 -8.36 -10.79 -0.97
N VAL A 348 -8.59 -9.50 -1.20
CA VAL A 348 -8.66 -8.90 -2.52
C VAL A 348 -7.31 -8.24 -2.79
N GLU A 349 -6.54 -8.79 -3.71
CA GLU A 349 -5.20 -8.32 -4.05
C GLU A 349 -5.18 -7.82 -5.48
N VAL A 350 -4.77 -6.57 -5.69
CA VAL A 350 -4.63 -5.96 -7.01
C VAL A 350 -3.19 -5.59 -7.24
N ARG A 351 -2.66 -6.09 -8.35
CA ARG A 351 -1.31 -5.85 -8.83
C ARG A 351 -1.30 -4.83 -9.94
N PHE A 352 -0.44 -3.83 -9.79
CA PHE A 352 -0.13 -2.81 -10.79
C PHE A 352 1.32 -2.98 -11.26
N THR A 353 1.54 -2.81 -12.55
CA THR A 353 2.89 -2.74 -13.14
C THR A 353 3.12 -1.39 -13.82
N ARG A 354 4.13 -1.23 -14.69
CA ARG A 354 4.58 0.10 -15.14
C ARG A 354 3.57 0.93 -15.95
N THR A 355 2.63 0.32 -16.66
CA THR A 355 1.75 1.07 -17.57
C THR A 355 0.75 1.97 -16.82
N PRO A 356 0.00 1.47 -15.83
CA PRO A 356 -0.96 2.29 -15.08
C PRO A 356 -0.30 3.47 -14.36
N PHE A 357 0.95 3.33 -13.88
CA PHE A 357 1.67 4.43 -13.23
C PHE A 357 1.90 5.64 -14.14
N ARG A 358 1.97 5.44 -15.46
CA ARG A 358 2.16 6.53 -16.44
C ARG A 358 0.88 7.31 -16.73
N GLU A 359 -0.27 6.78 -16.33
CA GLU A 359 -1.58 7.42 -16.53
C GLU A 359 -1.85 8.49 -15.47
N PHE A 360 -1.04 8.54 -14.39
CA PHE A 360 -1.10 9.56 -13.35
C PHE A 360 -0.26 10.78 -13.77
N PRO A 361 -0.89 11.92 -14.11
CA PRO A 361 -0.16 13.12 -14.52
C PRO A 361 0.71 13.63 -13.36
N GLY A 362 1.97 13.98 -13.64
CA GLY A 362 2.87 14.55 -12.64
C GLY A 362 3.58 13.51 -11.76
N VAL A 363 3.31 12.21 -11.92
CA VAL A 363 4.01 11.16 -11.17
C VAL A 363 5.20 10.64 -11.97
N SER A 364 6.38 11.13 -11.62
CA SER A 364 7.68 10.83 -12.22
C SER A 364 8.54 9.89 -11.36
N GLY A 365 8.31 9.84 -10.05
CA GLY A 365 9.14 9.07 -9.10
C GLY A 365 8.36 8.22 -8.09
N ALA A 366 9.08 7.35 -7.37
CA ALA A 366 8.51 6.51 -6.31
C ALA A 366 7.90 7.30 -5.14
N TYR A 367 8.42 8.49 -4.83
CA TYR A 367 7.96 9.32 -3.73
C TYR A 367 6.62 10.00 -4.02
N GLU A 368 6.46 10.56 -5.22
CA GLU A 368 5.21 11.17 -5.66
C GLU A 368 4.07 10.15 -5.70
N MET A 369 4.38 8.89 -6.04
CA MET A 369 3.38 7.81 -6.05
C MET A 369 2.78 7.49 -4.67
N LEU A 370 3.44 7.89 -3.56
CA LEU A 370 2.91 7.67 -2.22
C LEU A 370 1.57 8.40 -2.02
N GLU A 371 1.39 9.55 -2.67
CA GLU A 371 0.18 10.36 -2.58
C GLU A 371 -1.00 9.76 -3.38
N HIS A 372 -0.70 8.84 -4.31
CA HIS A 372 -1.67 8.27 -5.25
C HIS A 372 -2.04 6.80 -4.95
N ILE A 373 -1.67 6.26 -3.78
CA ILE A 373 -2.01 4.88 -3.40
C ILE A 373 -3.53 4.69 -3.34
N GLY A 374 -4.25 5.67 -2.80
CA GLY A 374 -5.72 5.67 -2.77
C GLY A 374 -6.29 5.66 -4.17
N ASP A 375 -5.81 6.54 -5.05
CA ASP A 375 -6.27 6.63 -6.44
C ASP A 375 -6.03 5.32 -7.22
N LEU A 376 -4.92 4.62 -6.98
CA LEU A 376 -4.65 3.31 -7.57
C LEU A 376 -5.69 2.28 -7.12
N TRP A 377 -6.01 2.25 -5.83
CA TRP A 377 -7.03 1.35 -5.31
C TRP A 377 -8.40 1.67 -5.91
N THR A 378 -8.79 2.93 -5.90
CA THR A 378 -10.05 3.40 -6.46
C THR A 378 -10.16 3.12 -7.96
N TYR A 379 -9.08 3.32 -8.73
CA TYR A 379 -9.03 2.91 -10.12
C TYR A 379 -9.29 1.40 -10.30
N ALA A 380 -8.77 0.59 -9.39
CA ALA A 380 -8.92 -0.86 -9.45
C ALA A 380 -10.31 -1.36 -9.08
N VAL A 381 -10.88 -0.91 -7.96
CA VAL A 381 -12.14 -1.47 -7.41
C VAL A 381 -13.36 -0.56 -7.61
N GLY A 382 -13.16 0.67 -8.05
CA GLY A 382 -14.18 1.70 -8.26
C GLY A 382 -14.32 2.67 -7.09
N HIS A 383 -14.98 3.78 -7.33
CA HIS A 383 -15.37 4.76 -6.31
C HIS A 383 -16.61 4.27 -5.56
N PRO A 384 -16.69 4.50 -4.24
CA PRO A 384 -17.95 4.32 -3.51
C PRO A 384 -19.03 5.24 -4.09
N GLY A 385 -20.13 4.65 -4.57
CA GLY A 385 -21.21 5.39 -5.24
C GLY A 385 -21.01 5.64 -6.74
N GLY A 386 -19.93 5.15 -7.34
CA GLY A 386 -19.64 5.27 -8.77
C GLY A 386 -18.82 6.51 -9.15
N GLY A 387 -18.54 6.63 -10.44
CA GLY A 387 -17.74 7.72 -11.02
C GLY A 387 -18.47 9.06 -11.04
N ALA A 388 -17.83 10.07 -11.61
CA ALA A 388 -18.38 11.44 -11.69
C ALA A 388 -19.70 11.55 -12.48
N ASP A 389 -20.00 10.56 -13.32
CA ASP A 389 -21.26 10.43 -14.06
C ASP A 389 -22.37 9.71 -13.27
N GLY A 390 -22.08 9.30 -12.03
CA GLY A 390 -22.99 8.54 -11.17
C GLY A 390 -23.13 7.07 -11.58
N LEU A 391 -22.34 6.59 -12.54
CA LEU A 391 -22.35 5.19 -12.96
C LEU A 391 -21.30 4.38 -12.20
N PRO A 392 -21.55 3.09 -11.91
CA PRO A 392 -20.55 2.21 -11.35
C PRO A 392 -19.25 2.20 -12.17
N ASP A 393 -18.10 2.29 -11.52
CA ASP A 393 -16.79 2.31 -12.17
C ASP A 393 -15.78 1.34 -11.51
N GLY A 394 -14.54 1.34 -11.98
CA GLY A 394 -13.48 0.44 -11.51
C GLY A 394 -13.01 -0.56 -12.58
N TRP A 395 -11.76 -1.03 -12.43
CA TRP A 395 -11.19 -2.08 -13.29
C TRP A 395 -11.78 -3.46 -13.01
N LEU A 396 -12.08 -3.78 -11.75
CA LEU A 396 -12.76 -4.97 -11.28
C LEU A 396 -13.97 -4.56 -10.45
N ARG A 397 -15.13 -5.14 -10.76
CA ARG A 397 -16.40 -4.86 -10.09
C ARG A 397 -17.09 -6.15 -9.71
N TYR A 398 -17.67 -6.17 -8.51
CA TYR A 398 -18.62 -7.18 -8.08
C TYR A 398 -20.02 -6.56 -8.05
N VAL A 399 -20.92 -7.09 -8.86
CA VAL A 399 -22.20 -6.48 -9.22
C VAL A 399 -23.37 -7.41 -8.93
N ILE A 400 -24.56 -6.85 -8.79
CA ILE A 400 -25.81 -7.58 -8.69
C ILE A 400 -26.46 -7.61 -10.09
N PRO A 401 -26.70 -8.80 -10.68
CA PRO A 401 -27.43 -8.91 -11.93
C PRO A 401 -28.78 -8.20 -11.87
N SER A 402 -29.11 -7.47 -12.93
CA SER A 402 -30.37 -6.73 -13.08
C SER A 402 -30.98 -6.99 -14.45
N ASP A 403 -32.20 -6.52 -14.65
CA ASP A 403 -32.90 -6.64 -15.94
C ASP A 403 -32.25 -5.79 -17.06
N ASP A 404 -31.31 -4.89 -16.73
CA ASP A 404 -30.57 -4.14 -17.75
C ASP A 404 -29.65 -5.09 -18.55
N THR A 405 -29.86 -5.15 -19.86
CA THR A 405 -28.99 -5.91 -20.77
C THR A 405 -27.53 -5.43 -20.77
N ASN A 406 -27.30 -4.16 -20.44
CA ASN A 406 -25.97 -3.58 -20.33
C ASN A 406 -25.40 -3.83 -18.93
N ARG A 407 -24.64 -4.93 -18.80
CA ARG A 407 -23.92 -5.32 -17.57
C ARG A 407 -23.05 -4.21 -17.01
N SER A 408 -22.60 -3.26 -17.83
CA SER A 408 -21.76 -2.17 -17.34
C SER A 408 -22.47 -1.27 -16.32
N ARG A 409 -23.81 -1.20 -16.37
CA ARG A 409 -24.69 -0.38 -15.53
C ARG A 409 -25.26 -1.12 -14.32
N TRP A 410 -24.94 -2.40 -14.17
CA TRP A 410 -25.43 -3.18 -13.05
C TRP A 410 -24.97 -2.59 -11.72
N PRO A 411 -25.86 -2.54 -10.70
CA PRO A 411 -25.52 -1.98 -9.41
C PRO A 411 -24.38 -2.74 -8.76
N VAL A 412 -23.51 -2.00 -8.05
CA VAL A 412 -22.42 -2.58 -7.27
C VAL A 412 -23.01 -3.38 -6.12
N HIS A 413 -22.44 -4.55 -5.85
CA HIS A 413 -22.86 -5.36 -4.71
C HIS A 413 -22.46 -4.66 -3.40
N PRO A 414 -23.31 -4.57 -2.35
CA PRO A 414 -22.99 -3.87 -1.10
C PRO A 414 -21.68 -4.33 -0.44
N ALA A 415 -21.39 -5.63 -0.48
CA ALA A 415 -20.10 -6.19 -0.06
C ALA A 415 -18.88 -5.58 -0.77
N TRP A 416 -19.03 -5.18 -2.03
CA TRP A 416 -17.98 -4.54 -2.81
C TRP A 416 -17.80 -3.07 -2.47
N GLU A 417 -18.87 -2.37 -2.09
CA GLU A 417 -18.75 -0.98 -1.61
C GLU A 417 -17.87 -0.88 -0.35
N VAL A 418 -17.91 -1.91 0.51
CA VAL A 418 -17.00 -2.05 1.66
C VAL A 418 -15.55 -2.14 1.20
N ILE A 419 -15.27 -2.87 0.12
CA ILE A 419 -13.93 -3.03 -0.48
C ILE A 419 -13.48 -1.74 -1.16
N GLN A 420 -14.38 -1.03 -1.84
CA GLN A 420 -14.11 0.29 -2.44
C GLN A 420 -13.66 1.30 -1.39
N ARG A 421 -14.21 1.21 -0.17
CA ARG A 421 -13.84 2.07 0.96
C ARG A 421 -12.60 1.59 1.73
N ALA A 422 -11.93 0.52 1.32
CA ALA A 422 -10.81 -0.05 2.08
C ALA A 422 -9.61 0.93 2.22
N CYS A 423 -9.38 1.78 1.21
CA CYS A 423 -8.32 2.80 1.25
C CYS A 423 -8.76 4.13 1.88
N VAL A 424 -10.05 4.31 2.12
CA VAL A 424 -10.56 5.47 2.85
C VAL A 424 -10.30 5.15 4.31
N GLU A 425 -9.39 5.89 4.94
CA GLU A 425 -9.28 5.85 6.40
C GLU A 425 -10.68 6.04 6.96
N GLN A 426 -11.23 4.98 7.56
CA GLN A 426 -12.43 5.14 8.35
C GLN A 426 -12.00 6.07 9.49
N PRO A 427 -12.60 7.27 9.61
CA PRO A 427 -12.19 8.19 10.65
C PRO A 427 -12.25 7.40 11.95
N LEU A 428 -11.10 7.31 12.61
CA LEU A 428 -11.10 6.91 14.01
C LEU A 428 -12.13 7.81 14.71
N PRO A 429 -12.88 7.32 15.69
CA PRO A 429 -13.67 8.21 16.53
C PRO A 429 -12.74 9.33 16.97
N GLU A 430 -13.11 10.56 16.61
CA GLU A 430 -12.25 11.73 16.71
C GLU A 430 -11.63 11.77 18.10
N SER A 431 -10.31 11.93 18.15
CA SER A 431 -9.67 12.11 19.45
C SER A 431 -10.25 13.36 20.13
N GLU A 432 -10.28 13.37 21.47
CA GLU A 432 -10.72 14.55 22.23
C GLU A 432 -9.99 15.83 21.77
N TYR A 433 -8.74 15.70 21.31
CA TYR A 433 -7.93 16.79 20.77
C TYR A 433 -8.45 17.32 19.42
N GLU A 434 -8.88 16.44 18.51
CA GLU A 434 -9.41 16.83 17.20
C GLU A 434 -10.81 17.43 17.32
N GLN A 435 -11.61 16.97 18.28
CA GLN A 435 -12.85 17.63 18.68
C GLN A 435 -12.55 19.05 19.19
N GLU A 436 -11.56 19.22 20.07
CA GLU A 436 -11.15 20.53 20.57
C GLU A 436 -10.65 21.46 19.44
N GLN A 437 -9.94 20.94 18.42
CA GLN A 437 -9.54 21.76 17.27
C GLN A 437 -10.73 22.19 16.39
N ARG A 438 -11.71 21.32 16.16
CA ARG A 438 -12.90 21.69 15.38
C ARG A 438 -13.75 22.72 16.10
N GLU A 439 -13.99 22.53 17.39
CA GLU A 439 -14.67 23.53 18.23
C GLU A 439 -13.93 24.87 18.17
N ARG A 440 -12.60 24.86 18.15
CA ARG A 440 -11.78 26.06 17.99
C ARG A 440 -11.93 26.71 16.61
N GLU A 441 -11.99 25.93 15.53
CA GLU A 441 -12.23 26.44 14.17
C GLU A 441 -13.64 27.02 14.01
N GLU A 442 -14.64 26.38 14.61
CA GLU A 442 -16.00 26.89 14.66
C GLU A 442 -16.08 28.21 15.43
N LEU A 443 -15.37 28.32 16.57
CA LEU A 443 -15.23 29.57 17.31
C LEU A 443 -14.51 30.66 16.52
N LEU A 444 -13.51 30.31 15.71
CA LEU A 444 -12.83 31.24 14.81
C LEU A 444 -13.79 31.75 13.74
N ARG A 445 -14.62 30.87 13.16
CA ARG A 445 -15.66 31.26 12.20
C ARG A 445 -16.68 32.21 12.81
N LEU A 446 -17.16 31.92 14.02
CA LEU A 446 -18.06 32.81 14.76
C LEU A 446 -17.40 34.16 15.08
N ALA A 447 -16.09 34.19 15.34
CA ALA A 447 -15.36 35.44 15.55
C ALA A 447 -15.24 36.28 14.27
N ASP A 448 -15.09 35.63 13.11
CA ASP A 448 -15.11 36.29 11.80
C ASP A 448 -16.51 36.85 11.49
N GLU A 449 -17.57 36.07 11.74
CA GLU A 449 -18.97 36.53 11.61
C GLU A 449 -19.27 37.75 12.51
N GLU A 450 -18.76 37.77 13.76
CA GLU A 450 -18.91 38.92 14.67
C GLU A 450 -18.10 40.15 14.20
N LEU A 451 -16.91 39.96 13.64
CA LEU A 451 -16.10 41.04 13.07
C LEU A 451 -16.76 41.66 11.84
N GLU A 452 -17.43 40.87 11.01
CA GLU A 452 -18.23 41.36 9.88
C GLU A 452 -19.46 42.13 10.37
N ALA A 453 -20.18 41.59 11.37
CA ALA A 453 -21.35 42.23 11.95
C ALA A 453 -21.01 43.52 12.72
N ARG A 454 -19.83 43.58 13.33
CA ARG A 454 -19.33 44.70 14.11
C ARG A 454 -17.88 45.01 13.76
N PRO A 455 -17.65 45.74 12.65
CA PRO A 455 -16.32 46.09 12.20
C PRO A 455 -15.55 46.81 13.31
N PHE A 456 -14.36 46.32 13.61
CA PHE A 456 -13.51 46.92 14.63
C PHE A 456 -13.18 48.37 14.24
N SER A 457 -13.69 49.33 15.02
CA SER A 457 -13.20 50.69 14.97
C SER A 457 -12.03 50.81 15.94
N PRO A 458 -10.79 51.03 15.46
CA PRO A 458 -9.67 51.21 16.36
C PRO A 458 -9.98 52.35 17.32
N PRO A 459 -9.70 52.18 18.63
CA PRO A 459 -9.86 53.28 19.57
C PRO A 459 -9.00 54.43 19.08
N VAL A 460 -9.62 55.59 18.86
CA VAL A 460 -8.92 56.84 18.58
C VAL A 460 -8.05 57.13 19.80
N LEU A 461 -6.77 56.77 19.72
CA LEU A 461 -5.83 57.03 20.78
C LEU A 461 -5.72 58.55 20.95
N PRO A 462 -5.97 59.10 22.16
CA PRO A 462 -5.65 60.49 22.42
C PRO A 462 -4.14 60.72 22.24
N PRO A 463 -3.70 61.94 21.91
CA PRO A 463 -2.30 62.25 21.69
C PRO A 463 -1.48 61.85 22.91
N VAL A 464 -0.46 61.01 22.71
CA VAL A 464 0.42 60.54 23.78
C VAL A 464 1.28 61.71 24.25
N GLU A 465 0.95 62.29 25.40
CA GLU A 465 1.87 63.20 26.10
C GLU A 465 3.08 62.41 26.61
N HIS A 466 4.26 62.85 26.21
CA HIS A 466 5.55 62.30 26.62
C HIS A 466 5.76 62.46 28.13
N LEU A 467 5.44 61.43 28.91
CA LEU A 467 5.80 61.36 30.32
C LEU A 467 7.23 60.85 30.50
N HIS A 468 8.03 61.71 31.12
CA HIS A 468 9.46 61.55 31.40
C HIS A 468 9.82 60.29 32.20
N SER A 469 10.95 59.72 31.79
CA SER A 469 11.80 58.72 32.47
C SER A 469 11.80 58.80 34.01
N ALA A 470 11.22 57.77 34.65
CA ALA A 470 11.41 57.51 36.07
C ALA A 470 12.40 56.34 36.27
N LYS A 471 13.53 56.66 36.91
CA LYS A 471 14.64 55.78 37.27
C LYS A 471 14.18 54.51 38.02
N LYS A 472 14.58 53.33 37.51
CA LYS A 472 14.49 52.03 38.20
C LYS A 472 15.30 52.05 39.50
N LYS A 473 14.59 52.00 40.64
CA LYS A 473 15.18 51.79 41.98
C LYS A 473 15.35 50.28 42.20
N ARG A 474 16.59 49.82 42.41
CA ARG A 474 16.94 48.44 42.77
C ARG A 474 16.33 48.10 44.14
N VAL A 475 15.53 47.04 44.21
CA VAL A 475 14.96 46.51 45.46
C VAL A 475 15.87 45.41 46.01
N ARG A 476 16.26 45.55 47.28
CA ARG A 476 17.00 44.55 48.09
C ARG A 476 16.08 43.36 48.44
N PRO A 477 16.63 42.16 48.69
CA PRO A 477 15.84 41.00 49.11
C PRO A 477 15.31 41.23 50.54
N VAL A 478 13.99 41.11 50.72
CA VAL A 478 13.32 41.19 52.02
C VAL A 478 13.03 39.78 52.52
N ALA A 479 13.30 39.58 53.81
CA ALA A 479 13.05 38.39 54.61
C ALA A 479 11.57 37.93 54.57
N PRO A 480 11.26 36.66 54.90
CA PRO A 480 9.92 36.12 54.76
C PRO A 480 8.97 36.77 55.77
N ALA A 481 8.02 37.55 55.28
CA ALA A 481 6.96 38.15 56.08
C ALA A 481 5.79 37.17 56.26
N ALA A 482 5.34 37.11 57.51
CA ALA A 482 4.22 36.32 58.00
C ALA A 482 2.88 36.75 57.37
N SER A 483 1.99 35.74 57.25
CA SER A 483 0.53 35.82 57.12
C SER A 483 -0.02 37.00 56.30
N ALA A 484 -0.01 36.85 54.98
CA ALA A 484 -0.88 37.63 54.11
C ALA A 484 -2.32 37.10 54.26
N GLU A 485 -3.26 38.00 54.52
CA GLU A 485 -4.70 37.71 54.43
C GLU A 485 -5.03 37.14 53.03
N PRO A 486 -5.95 36.16 52.93
CA PRO A 486 -6.30 35.57 51.64
C PRO A 486 -6.91 36.65 50.74
N LEU A 487 -6.31 36.84 49.56
CA LEU A 487 -6.84 37.72 48.51
C LEU A 487 -8.30 37.33 48.22
N PRO A 488 -9.20 38.30 48.00
CA PRO A 488 -10.56 38.03 47.54
C PRO A 488 -10.55 37.06 46.34
N VAL A 489 -11.50 36.13 46.30
CA VAL A 489 -11.56 35.03 45.30
C VAL A 489 -11.50 35.57 43.85
N GLU A 490 -12.02 36.76 43.60
CA GLU A 490 -11.99 37.46 42.31
C GLU A 490 -10.57 37.92 41.91
N GLU A 491 -9.77 38.37 42.87
CA GLU A 491 -8.36 38.75 42.66
C GLU A 491 -7.48 37.52 42.43
N LEU A 492 -7.82 36.38 43.06
CA LEU A 492 -7.13 35.11 42.87
C LEU A 492 -7.28 34.59 41.43
N ALA A 493 -8.47 34.69 40.84
CA ALA A 493 -8.71 34.27 39.46
C ALA A 493 -7.91 35.14 38.45
N ALA A 494 -7.87 36.46 38.66
CA ALA A 494 -7.06 37.36 37.84
C ALA A 494 -5.55 37.06 37.97
N PHE A 495 -5.10 36.77 39.18
CA PHE A 495 -3.72 36.37 39.47
C PHE A 495 -3.34 35.05 38.80
N VAL A 496 -4.19 34.02 38.88
CA VAL A 496 -3.98 32.72 38.23
C VAL A 496 -3.93 32.86 36.71
N ARG A 497 -4.81 33.67 36.10
CA ARG A 497 -4.78 33.96 34.66
C ARG A 497 -3.48 34.63 34.23
N LYS A 498 -3.02 35.62 35.01
CA LYS A 498 -1.74 36.29 34.78
C LYS A 498 -0.57 35.29 34.82
N ARG A 499 -0.51 34.45 35.85
CA ARG A 499 0.53 33.41 36.00
C ARG A 499 0.49 32.38 34.87
N LYS A 500 -0.70 31.95 34.44
CA LYS A 500 -0.84 31.01 33.31
C LYS A 500 -0.37 31.64 31.99
N ARG A 501 -0.64 32.94 31.78
CA ARG A 501 -0.15 33.68 30.61
C ARG A 501 1.38 33.80 30.62
N GLU A 502 1.98 34.15 31.77
CA GLU A 502 3.43 34.22 31.94
C GLU A 502 4.07 32.86 31.64
N ALA A 503 3.56 31.77 32.23
CA ALA A 503 4.06 30.41 31.99
C ALA A 503 3.92 29.97 30.52
N ASN A 504 2.81 30.31 29.86
CA ASN A 504 2.63 30.01 28.43
C ASN A 504 3.60 30.81 27.56
N MET A 505 3.87 32.07 27.91
CA MET A 505 4.85 32.91 27.20
C MET A 505 6.26 32.34 27.37
N GLU A 506 6.63 31.94 28.58
CA GLU A 506 7.92 31.28 28.85
C GLU A 506 8.07 29.98 28.04
N ARG A 507 7.02 29.15 27.95
CA ARG A 507 7.03 27.93 27.11
C ARG A 507 7.19 28.26 25.62
N ALA A 508 6.49 29.27 25.12
CA ALA A 508 6.60 29.67 23.72
C ALA A 508 8.03 30.17 23.41
N ILE A 509 8.61 30.99 24.29
CA ILE A 509 10.00 31.44 24.18
C ILE A 509 10.96 30.25 24.21
N ALA A 510 10.76 29.29 25.11
CA ALA A 510 11.60 28.10 25.21
C ALA A 510 11.52 27.22 23.94
N GLN A 511 10.33 27.06 23.36
CA GLN A 511 10.16 26.33 22.10
C GLN A 511 10.87 27.02 20.94
N MET A 512 10.69 28.34 20.81
CA MET A 512 11.39 29.13 19.80
C MET A 512 12.91 29.01 19.97
N ALA A 513 13.41 29.17 21.20
CA ALA A 513 14.83 29.02 21.51
C ALA A 513 15.37 27.61 21.21
N GLY A 514 14.56 26.56 21.37
CA GLY A 514 14.93 25.19 21.02
C GLY A 514 15.04 24.96 19.51
N TRP A 515 14.26 25.65 18.69
CA TRP A 515 14.31 25.53 17.23
C TRP A 515 15.45 26.33 16.59
N LEU A 516 15.87 27.45 17.19
CA LEU A 516 16.90 28.31 16.60
C LEU A 516 18.22 27.57 16.28
N PRO A 517 18.79 26.71 17.15
CA PRO A 517 19.99 25.93 16.82
C PRO A 517 19.79 24.99 15.63
N THR A 518 18.61 24.36 15.53
CA THR A 518 18.29 23.47 14.40
C THR A 518 18.17 24.25 13.10
N ILE A 519 17.51 25.40 13.12
CA ILE A 519 17.39 26.28 11.95
C ILE A 519 18.76 26.77 11.51
N GLU A 520 19.61 27.20 12.44
CA GLU A 520 20.97 27.65 12.12
C GLU A 520 21.83 26.52 11.53
N ALA A 521 21.69 25.29 12.03
CA ALA A 521 22.35 24.12 11.48
C ALA A 521 21.90 23.82 10.05
N PHE A 522 20.59 23.92 9.76
CA PHE A 522 20.07 23.74 8.40
C PHE A 522 20.51 24.85 7.46
N ARG A 523 20.42 26.11 7.89
CA ARG A 523 20.83 27.29 7.11
C ARG A 523 22.25 27.11 6.55
N ARG A 524 23.19 26.66 7.38
CA ARG A 524 24.58 26.40 6.96
C ARG A 524 24.79 25.10 6.20
N GLY A 525 23.90 24.12 6.36
CA GLY A 525 23.99 22.84 5.65
C GLY A 525 23.67 22.94 4.16
N TYR A 526 22.91 23.95 3.75
CA TYR A 526 22.52 24.16 2.35
C TYR A 526 23.45 25.09 1.56
N GLU A 527 24.26 25.92 2.23
CA GLU A 527 25.17 26.86 1.57
C GLU A 527 26.53 26.18 1.30
N THR A 528 26.62 25.43 0.19
CA THR A 528 27.85 24.71 -0.20
C THR A 528 29.00 25.62 -0.67
N ASP A 529 28.72 26.91 -0.90
CA ASP A 529 29.66 27.86 -1.51
C ASP A 529 30.28 28.86 -0.52
N LEU A 530 30.09 28.67 0.80
CA LEU A 530 30.73 29.53 1.80
C LEU A 530 32.25 29.32 1.81
N SER A 531 32.97 30.44 1.80
CA SER A 531 34.43 30.46 1.98
C SER A 531 34.82 29.88 3.34
N GLU A 532 36.07 29.40 3.48
CA GLU A 532 36.57 28.86 4.76
C GLU A 532 36.52 29.91 5.89
N GLU A 533 36.64 31.20 5.58
CA GLU A 533 36.47 32.30 6.55
C GLU A 533 35.01 32.46 6.99
N GLU A 534 34.04 32.22 6.11
CA GLU A 534 32.60 32.29 6.42
C GLU A 534 32.12 31.08 7.24
N LYS A 535 32.77 29.92 7.07
CA LYS A 535 32.54 28.74 7.92
C LYS A 535 32.97 28.98 9.37
N GLU A 536 33.94 29.85 9.59
CA GLU A 536 34.48 30.19 10.92
C GLU A 536 33.66 31.26 11.67
N VAL A 537 32.69 31.92 11.02
CA VAL A 537 31.82 32.89 11.70
C VAL A 537 30.99 32.18 12.75
N THR A 538 31.10 32.59 14.02
CA THR A 538 30.31 32.02 15.11
C THR A 538 28.81 32.23 14.90
N SER A 539 28.02 31.17 15.05
CA SER A 539 26.56 31.26 15.00
C SER A 539 26.03 32.31 15.98
N ASP A 540 25.28 33.28 15.46
CA ASP A 540 24.68 34.36 16.25
C ASP A 540 23.15 34.27 16.22
N VAL A 541 22.54 34.25 17.41
CA VAL A 541 21.09 34.16 17.59
C VAL A 541 20.38 35.32 16.91
N SER A 542 20.98 36.52 16.91
CA SER A 542 20.35 37.69 16.26
C SER A 542 20.29 37.52 14.74
N ALA A 543 21.37 37.02 14.13
CA ALA A 543 21.40 36.70 12.70
C ALA A 543 20.38 35.60 12.34
N THR A 544 20.30 34.51 13.11
CA THR A 544 19.31 33.45 12.89
C THR A 544 17.88 33.98 13.03
N LEU A 545 17.60 34.83 14.02
CA LEU A 545 16.28 35.45 14.18
C LEU A 545 15.90 36.36 13.00
N HIS A 546 16.86 37.11 12.46
CA HIS A 546 16.62 37.95 11.28
C HIS A 546 16.29 37.11 10.04
N PHE A 547 17.01 36.01 9.84
CA PHE A 547 16.72 35.05 8.78
C PHE A 547 15.31 34.45 8.95
N VAL A 548 14.98 33.96 10.14
CA VAL A 548 13.66 33.39 10.43
C VAL A 548 12.54 34.41 10.21
N ALA A 549 12.75 35.68 10.59
CA ALA A 549 11.77 36.72 10.33
C ALA A 549 11.51 36.90 8.82
N GLY A 550 12.56 36.91 8.00
CA GLY A 550 12.43 36.97 6.54
C GLY A 550 11.69 35.78 5.94
N GLU A 551 12.00 34.56 6.38
CA GLU A 551 11.30 33.34 5.93
C GLU A 551 9.83 33.31 6.36
N VAL A 552 9.53 33.78 7.58
CA VAL A 552 8.15 33.91 8.06
C VAL A 552 7.38 34.93 7.22
N ASP A 553 7.97 36.09 6.92
CA ASP A 553 7.35 37.10 6.07
C ASP A 553 7.11 36.56 4.65
N HIS A 554 8.08 35.84 4.07
CA HIS A 554 7.91 35.19 2.77
C HIS A 554 6.78 34.16 2.78
N TYR A 555 6.75 33.27 3.77
CA TYR A 555 5.70 32.27 3.94
C TYR A 555 4.31 32.89 4.07
N MET A 556 4.17 33.94 4.89
CA MET A 556 2.91 34.65 5.09
C MET A 556 2.43 35.31 3.80
N ASN A 557 3.34 35.95 3.05
CA ASN A 557 3.02 36.57 1.76
C ASN A 557 2.59 35.54 0.70
N ASP A 558 3.32 34.42 0.58
CA ASP A 558 3.02 33.34 -0.36
C ASP A 558 1.63 32.73 -0.10
N ARG A 559 1.25 32.62 1.18
CA ARG A 559 -0.06 32.13 1.61
C ARG A 559 -1.14 33.22 1.65
N ARG A 560 -0.79 34.48 1.34
CA ARG A 560 -1.69 35.65 1.44
C ARG A 560 -2.32 35.79 2.83
N ILE A 561 -1.54 35.54 3.87
CA ILE A 561 -1.94 35.68 5.26
C ILE A 561 -1.44 37.02 5.79
N GLU A 562 -2.35 37.93 6.10
CA GLU A 562 -2.01 39.19 6.76
C GLU A 562 -1.78 38.98 8.26
N PHE A 563 -0.54 39.14 8.72
CA PHE A 563 -0.18 38.94 10.12
C PHE A 563 -1.02 39.81 11.07
N SER A 564 -1.28 41.06 10.65
CA SER A 564 -2.08 42.02 11.42
C SER A 564 -3.52 41.54 11.64
N GLU A 565 -4.15 40.95 10.61
CA GLU A 565 -5.49 40.38 10.68
C GLU A 565 -5.52 39.16 11.62
N VAL A 566 -4.55 38.26 11.50
CA VAL A 566 -4.43 37.07 12.38
C VAL A 566 -4.30 37.50 13.84
N VAL A 567 -3.51 38.54 14.12
CA VAL A 567 -3.36 39.09 15.47
C VAL A 567 -4.67 39.67 15.99
N GLU A 568 -5.42 40.39 15.14
CA GLU A 568 -6.69 40.98 15.55
C GLU A 568 -7.77 39.93 15.80
N LYS A 569 -7.89 38.91 14.93
CA LYS A 569 -8.77 37.74 15.17
C LYS A 569 -8.49 37.08 16.52
N LYS A 570 -7.21 36.86 16.84
CA LYS A 570 -6.81 36.29 18.14
C LYS A 570 -7.19 37.21 19.32
N ARG A 571 -7.05 38.53 19.18
CA ARG A 571 -7.45 39.49 20.21
C ARG A 571 -8.95 39.47 20.48
N VAL A 572 -9.76 39.39 19.42
CA VAL A 572 -11.22 39.26 19.54
C VAL A 572 -11.59 37.98 20.28
N LEU A 573 -11.02 36.84 19.89
CA LEU A 573 -11.23 35.57 20.60
C LEU A 573 -10.89 35.65 22.09
N TYR A 574 -9.77 36.29 22.43
CA TYR A 574 -9.39 36.46 23.83
C TYR A 574 -10.36 37.37 24.59
N ARG A 575 -10.96 38.37 23.95
CA ARG A 575 -12.01 39.21 24.55
C ARG A 575 -13.31 38.43 24.74
N MET A 576 -13.75 37.67 23.74
CA MET A 576 -14.96 36.83 23.85
C MET A 576 -14.81 35.82 24.98
N LYS A 577 -13.65 35.16 25.07
CA LYS A 577 -13.34 34.24 26.16
C LYS A 577 -13.27 34.95 27.51
N ALA A 578 -12.75 36.17 27.59
CA ALA A 578 -12.76 36.93 28.81
C ALA A 578 -14.19 37.33 29.24
N ALA A 579 -15.05 37.69 28.29
CA ALA A 579 -16.45 38.06 28.53
C ALA A 579 -17.32 36.85 28.94
N ALA A 580 -17.09 35.67 28.36
CA ALA A 580 -17.81 34.44 28.74
C ALA A 580 -17.43 33.90 30.13
N ASN A 581 -16.27 34.31 30.67
CA ASN A 581 -15.78 33.91 31.99
C ASN A 581 -15.95 34.99 33.06
N ALA A 582 -16.52 36.14 32.70
CA ALA A 582 -16.91 37.22 33.60
C ALA A 582 -18.41 37.12 33.85
#